data_AF-A0A947SIQ5-F1
#
_entry.id   AF-A0A947SIQ5-F1
#
_cell.length_a   1.000
_cell.length_b   1.000
_cell.length_c   1.000
_cell.angle_alpha   90.00
_cell.angle_beta   90.00
_cell.angle_gamma   90.00
#
_symmetry.space_group_name_H-M   'P 1'
#
loop_
_entity.id
_entity.type
_entity.pdbx_description
1 polymer ?
#
loop_
_entity_poly.entity_id
_entity_poly.type
_entity_poly.pdbx_seq_one_letter_code
_entity_poly.pdbx_strand_id
1 'polypeptide(L)' 'DHQHKANLSLLKNVKIGDYLLVHDNLAINKVPKNEAKKILKMINEPNK' A
#
# COMPACT_ATOMS: atom_id res chain seq x y z
N ASP A 1 14.76 2.12 -8.53
CA ASP A 1 13.60 2.97 -8.26
C ASP A 1 12.28 2.27 -8.54
N HIS A 2 11.47 1.98 -7.52
CA HIS A 2 10.12 1.43 -7.67
C HIS A 2 9.07 2.51 -7.36
N GLN A 3 9.11 3.62 -8.09
CA GLN A 3 8.12 4.69 -7.98
C GLN A 3 7.09 4.55 -9.10
N HIS A 4 5.80 4.51 -8.76
CA HIS A 4 4.70 4.58 -9.72
C HIS A 4 3.65 5.58 -9.24
N LYS A 5 2.83 6.08 -10.17
CA LYS A 5 1.71 6.96 -9.84
C LYS A 5 0.50 6.13 -9.45
N ALA A 6 -0.32 6.65 -8.54
CA ALA A 6 -1.59 6.04 -8.16
C ALA A 6 -2.65 7.12 -7.97
N ASN A 7 -3.86 6.85 -8.45
CA ASN A 7 -5.04 7.67 -8.24
C ASN A 7 -5.54 7.49 -6.81
N LEU A 8 -5.75 8.61 -6.12
CA LEU A 8 -6.19 8.65 -4.73
C LEU A 8 -7.66 9.03 -4.57
N SER A 9 -8.42 9.17 -5.67
CA SER A 9 -9.79 9.71 -5.66
C SER A 9 -10.77 8.98 -4.74
N LEU A 10 -10.54 7.70 -4.47
CA LEU A 10 -11.37 6.88 -3.57
C LEU A 10 -11.05 7.11 -2.09
N LEU A 11 -9.91 7.73 -1.77
CA LEU A 11 -9.43 7.91 -0.41
C LEU A 11 -9.45 9.37 0.00
N LYS A 12 -9.93 9.64 1.20
CA LYS A 12 -9.90 10.98 1.80
C LYS A 12 -8.71 11.12 2.75
N ASN A 13 -8.14 12.33 2.83
CA ASN A 13 -7.09 12.69 3.78
C ASN A 13 -5.85 11.78 3.74
N VAL A 14 -5.39 11.43 2.53
CA VAL A 14 -4.11 10.75 2.32
C VAL A 14 -2.97 11.73 2.57
N LYS A 15 -1.97 11.33 3.36
CA LYS A 15 -0.78 12.14 3.66
C LYS A 15 0.50 11.32 3.51
N ILE A 16 1.62 12.03 3.37
CA ILE A 16 2.94 11.41 3.33
C ILE A 16 3.15 10.56 4.58
N GLY A 17 3.57 9.31 4.39
CA GLY A 17 3.77 8.32 5.45
C GLY A 17 2.59 7.36 5.68
N ASP A 18 1.44 7.60 5.05
CA ASP A 18 0.36 6.60 5.00
C ASP A 18 0.78 5.39 4.16
N TYR A 19 0.34 4.20 4.55
CA TYR A 19 0.48 2.98 3.77
C TYR A 19 -0.85 2.70 3.07
N LEU A 20 -0.79 2.43 1.76
CA LEU A 20 -1.97 2.24 0.92
C LEU A 20 -1.91 0.87 0.24
N LEU A 21 -3.07 0.23 0.09
CA LEU A 21 -3.23 -0.85 -0.88
C LEU A 21 -3.53 -0.22 -2.24
N VAL A 22 -2.67 -0.55 -3.20
CA VAL A 22 -2.82 -0.12 -4.58
C VAL A 22 -3.06 -1.34 -5.45
N HIS A 23 -4.10 -1.27 -6.27
CA HIS A 23 -4.35 -2.25 -7.32
C HIS A 23 -4.28 -1.52 -8.65
N ASP A 24 -3.38 -1.98 -9.53
CA ASP A 24 -3.00 -1.27 -10.75
C ASP A 24 -2.60 0.19 -10.45
N ASN A 25 -3.34 1.17 -10.97
CA ASN A 25 -3.07 2.59 -10.76
C ASN A 25 -4.05 3.25 -9.77
N LEU A 26 -4.77 2.47 -8.95
CA LEU A 26 -5.80 2.99 -8.05
C LEU A 26 -5.53 2.58 -6.60
N ALA A 27 -5.42 3.57 -5.71
CA ALA A 27 -5.34 3.34 -4.28
C ALA A 27 -6.76 3.08 -3.73
N ILE A 28 -6.98 1.88 -3.19
CA ILE A 28 -8.31 1.40 -2.79
C ILE A 28 -8.52 1.42 -1.28
N ASN A 29 -7.46 1.38 -0.49
CA ASN A 29 -7.59 1.37 0.97
C ASN A 29 -6.35 1.96 1.68
N LYS A 30 -6.57 2.56 2.85
CA LYS A 30 -5.50 2.90 3.82
C LYS A 30 -5.28 1.71 4.74
N VAL A 31 -4.02 1.40 5.02
CA VAL A 31 -3.63 0.30 5.91
C VAL A 31 -2.75 0.84 7.03
N PRO A 32 -2.94 0.42 8.29
CA PRO A 32 -2.02 0.73 9.37
C PRO A 32 -0.61 0.23 9.06
N LYS A 33 0.42 1.03 9.37
CA LYS A 33 1.84 0.68 9.14
C LYS A 33 2.22 -0.72 9.62
N ASN A 34 1.72 -1.14 10.78
CA ASN A 34 2.02 -2.46 11.35
C ASN A 34 1.47 -3.61 10.49
N GLU A 35 0.27 -3.43 9.93
CA GLU A 35 -0.36 -4.41 9.06
C GLU A 35 0.30 -4.43 7.68
N ALA A 36 0.57 -3.26 7.09
CA ALA A 36 1.30 -3.17 5.83
C ALA A 36 2.66 -3.88 5.90
N LYS A 37 3.39 -3.72 7.01
CA LYS A 37 4.65 -4.45 7.24
C LYS A 37 4.47 -5.96 7.35
N LYS A 38 3.40 -6.46 7.96
CA LYS A 38 3.11 -7.91 8.04
C LYS A 38 2.83 -8.47 6.64
N ILE A 39 2.02 -7.77 5.85
CA ILE A 39 1.71 -8.14 4.46
C ILE A 39 3.00 -8.18 3.63
N LEU A 40 3.85 -7.17 3.72
CA LEU A 40 5.13 -7.14 3.01
C LEU A 40 6.06 -8.29 3.41
N LYS A 41 6.09 -8.68 4.69
CA LYS A 41 6.84 -9.87 5.13
C LYS A 41 6.32 -11.13 4.47
N MET A 42 5.00 -11.34 4.47
CA MET A 42 4.37 -12.51 3.83
C MET A 42 4.63 -12.58 2.32
N ILE A 43 4.69 -11.43 1.64
CA ILE A 43 5.00 -11.38 0.19
C ILE A 43 6.47 -11.71 -0.06
N ASN A 44 7.37 -11.20 0.79
CA ASN A 44 8.82 -11.36 0.63
C ASN A 44 9.37 -12.69 1.19
N GLU A 45 8.60 -13.35 2.04
CA GLU A 45 8.86 -14.70 2.54
C GLU A 45 7.98 -15.67 1.72
N PRO A 46 8.42 -16.13 0.54
CA PRO A 46 7.70 -17.18 -0.16
C PRO A 46 7.61 -18.37 0.79
N ASN A 47 6.39 -18.83 1.05
CA ASN A 47 6.14 -20.09 1.75
C ASN A 47 7.07 -21.15 1.13
N LYS A 48 8.03 -21.63 1.92
CA LYS A 48 8.98 -22.66 1.52
C LYS A 48 8.34 -24.03 1.62
#